data_AF-A0A7Y4QSA2-F1
#
_entry.id   AF-A0A7Y4QSA2-F1
#
_cell.length_a   1.000
_cell.length_b   1.000
_cell.length_c   1.000
_cell.angle_alpha   90.00
_cell.angle_beta   90.00
_cell.angle_gamma   90.00
#
_symmetry.space_group_name_H-M   'P 1'
#
loop_
_entity.id
_entity.type
_entity.pdbx_description
1 polymer ?
#
loop_
_entity_poly.entity_id
_entity_poly.type
_entity_poly.pdbx_seq_one_letter_code
_entity_poly.pdbx_strand_id
1 'polypeptide(L)'
;MKRRRFEVLLVGPALLVVFVWMRLSVAIALPPPQIEFIEPFLTKQVLVHFNTEPNRAYVLQYTSSFKITNGVVSATWSNLYSVPSFPFEGHYIVPDWRTNAQRFYRLVANP
;
A
#
# COMPACT_ATOMS: atom_id res chain seq x y z
N MET A 1 5.81 64.52 -50.69
CA MET A 1 5.90 64.36 -49.23
C MET A 1 4.50 64.47 -48.60
N LYS A 2 3.88 63.32 -48.25
CA LYS A 2 2.90 63.04 -47.17
C LYS A 2 2.12 61.77 -47.53
N ARG A 3 2.59 60.61 -47.05
CA ARG A 3 1.82 59.35 -47.07
C ARG A 3 0.88 59.39 -45.88
N ARG A 4 -0.44 59.42 -46.11
CA ARG A 4 -1.45 59.21 -45.06
C ARG A 4 -1.70 57.71 -44.96
N ARG A 5 -1.46 57.15 -43.77
CA ARG A 5 -1.76 55.77 -43.39
C ARG A 5 -3.28 55.66 -43.16
N PHE A 6 -3.91 54.62 -43.67
CA PHE A 6 -5.22 54.17 -43.22
C PHE A 6 -5.15 52.67 -42.95
N GLU A 7 -5.73 52.31 -41.81
CA GLU A 7 -5.57 51.08 -41.09
C GLU A 7 -6.30 49.93 -41.78
N VAL A 8 -5.62 48.78 -41.89
CA VAL A 8 -6.27 47.51 -42.17
C VAL A 8 -6.42 46.80 -40.83
N LEU A 9 -7.61 46.92 -40.25
CA LEU A 9 -8.05 46.16 -39.10
C LEU A 9 -8.32 44.72 -39.55
N LEU A 10 -7.29 43.87 -39.53
CA LEU A 10 -7.45 42.41 -39.64
C LEU A 10 -7.44 41.84 -38.23
N VAL A 11 -8.62 41.66 -37.65
CA VAL A 11 -8.83 40.89 -36.42
C VAL A 11 -8.56 39.42 -36.75
N GLY A 12 -7.37 38.94 -36.40
CA GLY A 12 -6.96 37.55 -36.66
C GLY A 12 -7.70 36.55 -35.75
N PRO A 13 -8.13 35.39 -36.27
CA PRO A 13 -8.62 34.31 -35.42
C PRO A 13 -7.42 33.46 -35.02
N ALA A 14 -6.85 33.72 -33.85
CA ALA A 14 -5.85 32.84 -33.26
C ALA A 14 -6.17 32.62 -31.78
N LEU A 15 -7.29 31.94 -31.55
CA LEU A 15 -7.66 31.42 -30.24
C LEU A 15 -6.79 30.17 -29.98
N LEU A 16 -5.60 30.39 -29.45
CA LEU A 16 -4.67 29.34 -29.02
C LEU A 16 -5.21 28.75 -27.70
N VAL A 17 -6.09 27.75 -27.81
CA VAL A 17 -6.56 26.98 -26.65
C VAL A 17 -5.43 26.04 -26.23
N VAL A 18 -4.60 26.50 -25.28
CA VAL A 18 -3.61 25.64 -24.63
C VAL A 18 -4.37 24.69 -23.70
N PHE A 19 -4.62 23.46 -24.17
CA PHE A 19 -5.01 22.36 -23.30
C PHE A 19 -3.81 21.98 -22.43
N VAL A 20 -3.68 22.63 -21.28
CA VAL A 20 -2.80 22.16 -20.21
C VAL A 20 -3.38 20.84 -19.72
N TRP A 21 -2.76 19.73 -20.14
CA TRP A 21 -3.01 18.39 -19.61
C TRP A 21 -2.55 18.35 -18.15
N MET A 22 -3.37 18.84 -17.24
CA MET A 22 -3.16 18.65 -15.81
C MET A 22 -3.36 17.15 -15.54
N ARG A 23 -2.25 16.39 -15.52
CA ARG A 23 -2.25 15.00 -15.09
C ARG A 23 -2.58 14.99 -13.60
N LEU A 24 -3.85 14.77 -13.28
CA LEU A 24 -4.28 14.47 -11.93
C LEU A 24 -3.78 13.07 -11.59
N SER A 25 -2.61 12.99 -10.95
CA SER A 25 -2.12 11.75 -10.36
C SER A 25 -2.98 11.44 -9.15
N VAL A 26 -4.05 10.66 -9.34
CA VAL A 26 -4.81 10.11 -8.22
C VAL A 26 -3.92 9.07 -7.54
N ALA A 27 -3.41 9.41 -6.36
CA ALA A 27 -2.81 8.41 -5.47
C ALA A 27 -3.94 7.47 -5.02
N ILE A 28 -4.02 6.29 -5.63
CA ILE A 28 -4.93 5.24 -5.16
C ILE A 28 -4.33 4.74 -3.84
N ALA A 29 -5.03 5.00 -2.73
CA ALA A 29 -4.72 4.37 -1.47
C ALA A 29 -4.97 2.86 -1.63
N LEU A 30 -3.90 2.07 -1.62
CA LEU A 30 -4.01 0.61 -1.65
C LEU A 30 -4.68 0.14 -0.35
N PRO A 31 -5.47 -0.95 -0.40
CA PRO A 31 -6.05 -1.50 0.81
C PRO A 31 -4.96 -1.82 1.84
N PRO A 32 -5.26 -1.62 3.14
CA PRO A 32 -4.33 -2.02 4.18
C PRO A 32 -4.12 -3.53 4.10
N PRO A 33 -2.89 -4.03 4.32
CA PRO A 33 -2.61 -5.47 4.30
C PRO A 33 -3.46 -6.19 5.36
N GLN A 34 -4.00 -7.35 5.00
CA GLN A 34 -4.91 -8.10 5.87
C GLN A 34 -4.41 -9.53 6.09
N ILE A 35 -4.55 -9.99 7.33
CA ILE A 35 -4.54 -11.42 7.65
C ILE A 35 -5.98 -11.88 7.54
N GLU A 36 -6.25 -12.85 6.67
CA GLU A 36 -7.61 -13.31 6.40
C GLU A 36 -8.15 -14.08 7.60
N PHE A 37 -7.38 -15.07 8.05
CA PHE A 37 -7.70 -15.86 9.24
C PHE A 37 -6.45 -16.55 9.80
N ILE A 38 -6.61 -17.04 11.03
CA ILE A 38 -5.60 -17.84 11.71
C ILE A 38 -6.25 -19.16 12.06
N GLU A 39 -5.71 -20.23 11.49
CA GLU A 39 -6.22 -21.58 11.65
C GLU A 39 -5.40 -22.34 12.71
N PRO A 40 -6.03 -22.97 13.72
CA PRO A 40 -5.35 -23.94 14.57
C PRO A 40 -4.81 -25.11 13.75
N PHE A 41 -3.54 -25.45 13.92
CA PHE A 41 -2.91 -26.54 13.19
C PHE A 41 -2.08 -27.40 14.12
N LEU A 42 -2.24 -28.73 14.06
CA LEU A 42 -1.55 -29.69 14.93
C LEU A 42 -1.55 -29.29 16.43
N THR A 43 -0.69 -29.91 17.23
CA THR A 43 -0.47 -29.48 18.61
C THR A 43 0.47 -28.28 18.63
N LYS A 44 0.04 -27.17 19.26
CA LYS A 44 0.83 -25.95 19.45
C LYS A 44 1.28 -25.25 18.16
N GLN A 45 0.55 -25.38 17.04
CA GLN A 45 0.82 -24.55 15.87
C GLN A 45 -0.43 -23.82 15.39
N VAL A 46 -0.19 -22.84 14.54
CA VAL A 46 -1.20 -22.22 13.69
C VAL A 46 -0.69 -22.05 12.28
N LEU A 47 -1.63 -21.93 11.36
CA LEU A 47 -1.39 -21.40 10.03
C LEU A 47 -1.95 -19.99 9.96
N VAL A 48 -1.13 -19.03 9.54
CA VAL A 48 -1.54 -17.66 9.28
C VAL A 48 -1.75 -17.51 7.78
N HIS A 49 -3.00 -17.22 7.39
CA HIS A 49 -3.42 -17.10 6.01
C HIS A 49 -3.55 -15.63 5.62
N PHE A 50 -2.90 -15.23 4.51
CA PHE A 50 -2.99 -13.87 3.99
C PHE A 50 -2.74 -13.81 2.48
N ASN A 51 -3.34 -12.81 1.84
CA ASN A 51 -3.06 -12.50 0.45
C ASN A 51 -2.05 -11.36 0.33
N THR A 52 -1.41 -11.31 -0.83
CA THR A 52 -0.51 -10.23 -1.24
C THR A 52 -1.02 -9.61 -2.52
N GLU A 53 -1.06 -8.28 -2.57
CA GLU A 53 -1.32 -7.55 -3.79
C GLU A 53 -0.08 -7.52 -4.70
N PRO A 54 -0.26 -7.35 -6.03
CA PRO A 54 0.85 -7.19 -6.96
C PRO A 54 1.76 -6.00 -6.61
N ASN A 55 3.04 -6.16 -6.90
CA ASN A 55 4.10 -5.17 -6.80
C ASN A 55 4.34 -4.64 -5.38
N ARG A 56 4.07 -5.44 -4.34
CA ARG A 56 4.39 -5.10 -2.95
C ARG A 56 5.17 -6.22 -2.28
N ALA A 57 6.10 -5.86 -1.41
CA ALA A 57 6.77 -6.82 -0.52
C ALA A 57 6.04 -6.87 0.82
N TYR A 58 6.00 -8.04 1.47
CA TYR A 58 5.31 -8.21 2.74
C TYR A 58 6.21 -8.82 3.80
N VAL A 59 5.97 -8.46 5.04
CA VAL A 59 6.58 -9.08 6.20
C VAL A 59 5.48 -9.44 7.20
N LEU A 60 5.28 -10.73 7.41
CA LEU A 60 4.48 -11.22 8.52
C LEU A 60 5.32 -11.10 9.78
N GLN A 61 4.78 -10.41 10.79
CA GLN A 61 5.44 -10.19 12.06
C GLN A 61 4.59 -10.73 13.20
N TYR A 62 5.25 -11.12 14.27
CA TYR A 62 4.60 -11.57 15.49
C TYR A 62 5.14 -10.86 16.73
N THR A 63 4.35 -10.90 17.81
CA THR A 63 4.81 -10.58 19.16
C THR A 63 4.11 -11.47 20.18
N SER A 64 4.81 -11.79 21.28
CA SER A 64 4.20 -12.49 22.43
C SER A 64 3.83 -11.52 23.56
N SER A 65 4.15 -10.24 23.40
CA SER A 65 3.90 -9.19 24.39
C SER A 65 3.12 -8.07 23.74
N PHE A 66 1.89 -7.86 24.19
CA PHE A 66 1.05 -6.76 23.72
C PHE A 66 0.54 -6.00 24.93
N LYS A 67 1.14 -4.83 25.21
CA LYS A 67 0.73 -3.97 26.32
C LYS A 67 0.08 -2.73 25.73
N ILE A 68 -1.10 -2.38 26.25
CA ILE A 68 -1.78 -1.14 25.91
C ILE A 68 -1.67 -0.23 27.11
N THR A 69 -1.10 0.96 26.94
CA THR A 69 -1.02 1.98 27.99
C THR A 69 -1.46 3.31 27.38
N ASN A 70 -2.52 3.92 27.94
CA ASN A 70 -3.13 5.15 27.43
C ASN A 70 -3.47 5.09 25.92
N GLY A 71 -3.95 3.93 25.44
CA GLY A 71 -4.28 3.72 24.02
C GLY A 71 -3.09 3.48 23.09
N VAL A 72 -1.86 3.54 23.61
CA VAL A 72 -0.65 3.24 22.85
C VAL A 72 -0.26 1.78 23.04
N VAL A 73 -0.09 1.08 21.92
CA VAL A 73 0.42 -0.29 21.91
C VAL A 73 1.94 -0.26 22.01
N SER A 74 2.47 -0.86 23.07
CA SER A 74 3.90 -1.16 23.21
C SER A 74 4.11 -2.65 23.03
N ALA A 75 4.80 -2.99 21.94
CA ALA A 75 5.16 -4.37 21.60
C ALA A 75 6.47 -4.39 20.81
N THR A 76 7.33 -5.35 21.13
CA THR A 76 8.49 -5.68 20.28
C THR A 76 8.03 -6.71 19.26
N TRP A 77 8.15 -6.37 17.98
CA TRP A 77 7.75 -7.22 16.86
C TRP A 77 8.97 -7.92 16.27
N SER A 78 8.80 -9.20 15.92
CA SER A 78 9.80 -9.99 15.23
C SER A 78 9.27 -10.44 13.88
N ASN A 79 10.15 -10.51 12.87
CA ASN A 79 9.78 -11.02 11.55
C ASN A 79 9.60 -12.55 11.62
N LEU A 80 8.45 -13.03 11.16
CA LEU A 80 8.17 -14.45 11.01
C LEU A 80 8.52 -14.92 9.60
N TYR A 81 8.09 -14.15 8.60
CA TYR A 81 8.19 -14.53 7.20
C TYR A 81 8.22 -13.29 6.31
N SER A 82 8.91 -13.38 5.18
CA SER A 82 9.04 -12.29 4.21
C SER A 82 8.65 -12.77 2.82
N VAL A 83 7.85 -11.97 2.14
CA VAL A 83 7.40 -12.18 0.76
C VAL A 83 8.02 -11.08 -0.11
N PRO A 84 8.78 -11.43 -1.16
CA PRO A 84 9.29 -10.44 -2.09
C PRO A 84 8.18 -9.90 -3.00
N SER A 85 8.45 -8.77 -3.66
CA SER A 85 7.51 -8.14 -4.58
C SER A 85 7.39 -8.93 -5.89
N PHE A 86 6.15 -9.28 -6.26
CA PHE A 86 5.83 -10.00 -7.50
C PHE A 86 4.74 -9.27 -8.30
N PRO A 87 4.72 -9.39 -9.64
CA PRO A 87 3.76 -8.68 -10.49
C PRO A 87 2.37 -9.35 -10.53
N PHE A 88 2.06 -10.22 -9.56
CA PHE A 88 0.80 -10.95 -9.45
C PHE A 88 0.40 -11.10 -7.98
N GLU A 89 -0.88 -11.33 -7.74
CA GLU A 89 -1.39 -11.62 -6.41
C GLU A 89 -0.96 -13.02 -5.94
N GLY A 90 -0.84 -13.18 -4.63
CA GLY A 90 -0.43 -14.45 -4.03
C GLY A 90 -1.21 -14.75 -2.77
N HIS A 91 -1.38 -16.02 -2.46
CA HIS A 91 -1.94 -16.51 -1.21
C HIS A 91 -0.87 -17.28 -0.44
N TYR A 92 -0.64 -16.91 0.82
CA TYR A 92 0.40 -17.50 1.66
C TYR A 92 -0.20 -18.12 2.91
N ILE A 93 0.30 -19.33 3.22
CA ILE A 93 -0.03 -20.09 4.41
C ILE A 93 1.26 -20.28 5.19
N VAL A 94 1.45 -19.50 6.26
CA VAL A 94 2.69 -19.51 7.03
C VAL A 94 2.47 -20.25 8.36
N PRO A 95 3.20 -21.34 8.62
CA PRO A 95 3.13 -22.03 9.90
C PRO A 95 3.90 -21.27 10.98
N ASP A 96 3.34 -21.24 12.19
CA ASP A 96 4.01 -20.70 13.37
C ASP A 96 3.83 -21.60 14.60
N TRP A 97 4.90 -21.75 15.37
CA TRP A 97 4.91 -22.53 16.60
C TRP A 97 4.47 -21.68 17.80
N ARG A 98 3.36 -22.05 18.43
CA ARG A 98 2.86 -21.48 19.68
C ARG A 98 3.64 -22.06 20.86
N THR A 99 4.86 -21.57 21.07
CA THR A 99 5.61 -21.86 22.31
C THR A 99 5.03 -21.13 23.52
N ASN A 100 4.32 -20.02 23.28
CA ASN A 100 3.66 -19.21 24.30
C ASN A 100 2.13 -19.30 24.15
N ALA A 101 1.40 -19.21 25.28
CA ALA A 101 -0.05 -19.33 25.32
C ALA A 101 -0.80 -18.28 24.48
N GLN A 102 -0.16 -17.15 24.17
CA GLN A 102 -0.71 -16.08 23.35
C GLN A 102 0.34 -15.50 22.40
N ARG A 103 -0.08 -15.22 21.17
CA ARG A 103 0.73 -14.55 20.15
C ARG A 103 -0.18 -13.64 19.31
N PHE A 104 0.35 -12.48 18.96
CA PHE A 104 -0.31 -11.48 18.12
C PHE A 104 0.45 -11.36 16.81
N TYR A 105 -0.26 -11.10 15.72
CA TYR A 105 0.31 -11.02 14.38
C TYR A 105 -0.04 -9.67 13.75
N ARG A 106 0.84 -9.19 12.87
CA ARG A 106 0.55 -8.10 11.95
C ARG A 106 1.22 -8.36 10.62
N LEU A 107 0.61 -7.85 9.56
CA LEU A 107 1.17 -7.89 8.22
C LEU A 107 1.63 -6.47 7.85
N VAL A 108 2.89 -6.34 7.47
CA VAL A 108 3.48 -5.08 7.02
C VAL A 108 3.71 -5.19 5.52
N ALA A 109 3.27 -4.20 4.76
CA ALA A 109 3.41 -4.19 3.32
C ALA A 109 4.19 -2.94 2.89
N ASN A 110 5.24 -3.18 2.12
CA ASN A 110 6.12 -2.15 1.57
C ASN A 110 5.84 -1.97 0.07
N PRO A 111 5.79 -0.72 -0.42
CA PRO A 111 5.70 -0.44 -1.85
C PRO A 111 6.89 -1.00 -2.65
#